data_AF-A0A260Z261-F1
#
_entry.id   AF-A0A260Z261-F1
#
_cell.length_a   1.000
_cell.length_b   1.000
_cell.length_c   1.000
_cell.angle_alpha   90.00
_cell.angle_beta   90.00
_cell.angle_gamma   90.00
#
_symmetry.space_group_name_H-M   'P 1'
#
loop_
_entity.id
_entity.type
_entity.pdbx_description
1 polymer ?
#
loop_
_entity_poly.entity_id
_entity_poly.type
_entity_poly.pdbx_seq_one_letter_code
_entity_poly.pdbx_strand_id
1 'polypeptide(L)'
;MEYSIGETIQNLINERDEAIRRLSEARIIFQNNMRLKCGERDEMEKKYLVSQEEIKKSNQKINDLQKLAKLDKKEIERLQKDRDEKRNNPSPLKDYDVLRNAKVMTERVDKGITAMRSIAGQTHSKFFYRHVCERLDNQQLQKFKFTAYESFQLYHDLNFTRSQMGGLKKWFSTHNMMDPFPSLHKIREIEGAVASKEMYTVTQKQVPDGNGGKKTVTTAFLNNVQQFMNDRVQQLIDCEKLGLDGCTKDGIWLAILGDKGADEIKVCIAVRNVTSPNSSHNLIPLGVFNDDESAEKVMEHLGPAVEQLNQLIDVEVDICNERVKIPVRHCNASKRLESSKKLFESLQSERIKLVKKRDDIKQKYEKRLEIWSGNGETRKQLESIWKSFGADISAFKQDFCGNHVQKLLDEDAIKAYCSIFAHSPEIIHIEQFLIHLGKFQKLCVARELTDFEISTMKLTIDDIWFHLRKFASHLNVTPKLHVLLEHTVQFVELHRTLALTSEQSIESIHAIVNRLKMRYRTERDELRRVTFIFRSLLFNTHVNGTC
;
A
#
# COMPACT_ATOMS: atom_id res chain seq x y z
N MET A 1 -18.57 88.47 3.04
CA MET A 1 -17.77 89.70 3.25
C MET A 1 -16.53 89.58 2.39
N GLU A 2 -16.66 90.11 1.18
CA GLU A 2 -15.58 90.34 0.24
C GLU A 2 -14.71 91.49 0.75
N TYR A 3 -13.39 91.32 0.81
CA TYR A 3 -12.40 92.40 0.73
C TYR A 3 -11.17 91.84 0.01
N SER A 4 -10.60 92.68 -0.86
CA SER A 4 -9.90 92.34 -2.09
C SER A 4 -8.38 92.19 -1.93
N ILE A 5 -7.83 91.06 -2.39
CA ILE A 5 -6.40 90.79 -2.60
C ILE A 5 -5.71 91.86 -3.47
N GLY A 6 -6.48 92.66 -4.22
CA GLY A 6 -5.98 93.79 -5.00
C GLY A 6 -5.28 94.88 -4.17
N GLU A 7 -5.68 95.10 -2.91
CA GLU A 7 -5.07 96.11 -2.04
C GLU A 7 -3.65 95.70 -1.59
N THR A 8 -3.44 94.40 -1.35
CA THR A 8 -2.12 93.86 -0.99
C THR A 8 -1.14 93.94 -2.16
N ILE A 9 -1.63 93.71 -3.40
CA ILE A 9 -0.83 93.85 -4.61
C ILE A 9 -0.46 95.32 -4.84
N GLN A 10 -1.38 96.26 -4.59
CA GLN A 10 -1.11 97.69 -4.74
C GLN A 10 -0.05 98.19 -3.75
N ASN A 11 -0.05 97.67 -2.52
CA ASN A 11 0.99 98.00 -1.53
C ASN A 11 2.38 97.50 -1.94
N LEU A 12 2.48 96.29 -2.50
CA LEU A 12 3.75 95.76 -3.00
C LEU A 12 4.26 96.53 -4.26
N ILE A 13 3.35 97.05 -5.09
CA ILE A 13 3.71 97.94 -6.20
C ILE A 13 4.26 99.27 -5.65
N ASN A 14 3.59 99.86 -4.65
CA ASN A 14 4.04 101.10 -4.02
C ASN A 14 5.41 100.93 -3.35
N GLU A 15 5.66 99.80 -2.67
CA GLU A 15 6.98 99.49 -2.08
C GLU A 15 8.07 99.32 -3.15
N ARG A 16 7.73 98.72 -4.30
CA ARG A 16 8.65 98.60 -5.44
C ARG A 16 9.01 99.97 -6.01
N ASP A 17 8.03 100.86 -6.17
CA ASP A 17 8.24 102.17 -6.78
C ASP A 17 8.99 103.13 -5.83
N GLU A 18 8.79 103.01 -4.51
CA GLU A 18 9.61 103.68 -3.47
C GLU A 18 11.08 103.24 -3.52
N ALA A 19 11.33 101.94 -3.72
CA ALA A 19 12.68 101.39 -3.85
C ALA A 19 13.39 101.86 -5.14
N ILE A 20 12.64 101.99 -6.25
CA ILE A 20 13.13 102.55 -7.51
C ILE A 20 13.52 104.03 -7.33
N ARG A 21 12.73 104.80 -6.56
CA ARG A 21 13.03 106.21 -6.28
C ARG A 21 14.33 106.39 -5.48
N ARG A 22 14.55 105.57 -4.44
CA ARG A 22 15.81 105.56 -3.66
C ARG A 22 17.03 105.19 -4.51
N LEU A 23 16.87 104.28 -5.46
CA LEU A 23 17.90 103.93 -6.44
C LEU A 23 18.24 105.10 -7.38
N SER A 24 17.25 105.94 -7.72
CA SER A 24 17.49 107.14 -8.54
C SER A 24 18.23 108.25 -7.79
N GLU A 25 17.94 108.44 -6.49
CA GLU A 25 18.64 109.40 -5.62
C GLU A 25 20.10 108.97 -5.38
N ALA A 26 20.34 107.67 -5.17
CA ALA A 26 21.70 107.12 -5.10
C ALA A 26 22.49 107.31 -6.41
N ARG A 27 21.81 107.30 -7.56
CA ARG A 27 22.39 107.54 -8.89
C ARG A 27 22.79 109.00 -9.11
N ILE A 28 22.08 109.96 -8.52
CA ILE A 28 22.41 111.40 -8.56
C ILE A 28 23.61 111.70 -7.63
N ILE A 29 23.69 111.06 -6.47
CA ILE A 29 24.85 111.15 -5.57
C ILE A 29 26.11 110.57 -6.25
N PHE A 30 25.95 109.48 -7.00
CA PHE A 30 27.03 108.89 -7.81
C PHE A 30 27.47 109.83 -8.97
N GLN A 31 26.52 110.52 -9.63
CA GLN A 31 26.82 111.51 -10.66
C GLN A 31 27.51 112.78 -10.14
N ASN A 32 27.31 113.16 -8.86
CA ASN A 32 28.01 114.29 -8.25
C ASN A 32 29.45 113.96 -7.80
N ASN A 33 29.81 112.68 -7.66
CA ASN A 33 31.17 112.23 -7.35
C ASN A 33 32.03 111.92 -8.59
N MET A 34 31.49 112.11 -9.80
CA MET A 34 32.18 112.10 -11.12
C MET A 34 33.15 113.30 -11.30
N ARG A 35 33.92 113.65 -10.26
CA ARG A 35 34.98 114.66 -10.35
C ARG A 35 36.39 114.13 -10.08
N LEU A 36 36.57 112.84 -9.83
CA LEU A 36 37.90 112.27 -9.57
C LEU A 36 38.13 110.89 -10.22
N LYS A 37 38.94 110.93 -11.29
CA LYS A 37 39.96 109.94 -11.73
C LYS A 37 39.53 108.77 -12.65
N CYS A 38 40.18 108.76 -13.83
CA CYS A 38 39.91 107.97 -15.04
C CYS A 38 40.76 106.67 -15.14
N GLY A 39 40.89 105.89 -14.06
CA GLY A 39 41.69 104.66 -14.04
C GLY A 39 40.90 103.34 -13.89
N GLU A 40 39.70 103.39 -13.33
CA GLU A 40 38.95 102.19 -12.91
C GLU A 40 37.94 101.68 -13.97
N ARG A 41 37.79 102.40 -15.08
CA ARG A 41 36.76 102.14 -16.10
C ARG A 41 37.03 100.86 -16.91
N ASP A 42 38.29 100.60 -17.24
CA ASP A 42 38.68 99.49 -18.12
C ASP A 42 38.62 98.13 -17.39
N GLU A 43 38.82 98.10 -16.07
CA GLU A 43 38.77 96.87 -15.28
C GLU A 43 37.32 96.43 -14.99
N MET A 44 36.41 97.39 -14.78
CA MET A 44 34.99 97.11 -14.61
C MET A 44 34.32 96.60 -15.89
N GLU A 45 34.70 97.15 -17.05
CA GLU A 45 34.13 96.72 -18.33
C GLU A 45 34.49 95.26 -18.66
N LYS A 46 35.71 94.84 -18.31
CA LYS A 46 36.15 93.45 -18.45
C LYS A 46 35.41 92.50 -17.51
N LYS A 47 35.20 92.88 -16.24
CA LYS A 47 34.41 92.10 -15.27
C LYS A 47 32.93 92.00 -15.69
N TYR A 48 32.37 93.07 -16.23
CA TYR A 48 30.99 93.09 -16.73
C TYR A 48 30.76 92.12 -17.90
N LEU A 49 31.70 92.05 -18.85
CA LEU A 49 31.63 91.12 -19.98
C LEU A 49 31.69 89.66 -19.55
N VAL A 50 32.54 89.31 -18.58
CA VAL A 50 32.62 87.95 -18.04
C VAL A 50 31.31 87.56 -17.34
N SER A 51 30.76 88.44 -16.50
CA SER A 51 29.47 88.18 -15.84
C SER A 51 28.30 88.07 -16.83
N GLN A 52 28.31 88.81 -17.94
CA GLN A 52 27.32 88.69 -19.01
C GLN A 52 27.35 87.30 -19.68
N GLU A 53 28.54 86.75 -19.95
CA GLU A 53 28.66 85.39 -20.50
C GLU A 53 28.21 84.30 -19.52
N GLU A 54 28.54 84.45 -18.24
CA GLU A 54 28.12 83.51 -17.19
C GLU A 54 26.60 83.47 -17.01
N ILE A 55 25.95 84.64 -17.04
CA ILE A 55 24.48 84.73 -17.01
C ILE A 55 23.87 84.03 -18.23
N LYS A 56 24.47 84.19 -19.42
CA LYS A 56 24.02 83.53 -20.65
C LYS A 56 24.10 82.00 -20.54
N LYS A 57 25.21 81.47 -20.03
CA LYS A 57 25.41 80.02 -19.81
C LYS A 57 24.42 79.48 -18.76
N SER A 58 24.16 80.21 -17.68
CA SER A 58 23.19 79.81 -16.66
C SER A 58 21.76 79.79 -17.19
N ASN A 59 21.34 80.79 -17.97
CA ASN A 59 20.01 80.83 -18.58
C ASN A 59 19.78 79.65 -19.55
N GLN A 60 20.82 79.22 -20.26
CA GLN A 60 20.73 78.08 -21.16
C GLN A 60 20.54 76.75 -20.40
N LYS A 61 21.30 76.55 -19.31
CA LYS A 61 21.10 75.40 -18.41
C LYS A 61 19.70 75.36 -17.79
N ILE A 62 19.16 76.51 -17.38
CA ILE A 62 17.79 76.59 -16.83
C ILE A 62 16.77 76.13 -17.88
N ASN A 63 16.93 76.56 -19.13
CA ASN A 63 16.02 76.17 -20.22
C ASN A 63 16.06 74.66 -20.50
N ASP A 64 17.25 74.05 -20.47
CA ASP A 64 17.40 72.61 -20.71
C ASP A 64 16.80 71.79 -19.56
N LEU A 65 16.98 72.23 -18.31
CA LEU A 65 16.34 71.61 -17.13
C LEU A 65 14.80 71.73 -17.18
N GLN A 66 14.26 72.85 -17.67
CA GLN A 66 12.82 73.02 -17.85
C GLN A 66 12.24 72.10 -18.94
N LYS A 67 13.01 71.78 -19.98
CA LYS A 67 12.60 70.80 -21.01
C LYS A 67 12.58 69.38 -20.46
N LEU A 68 13.61 68.98 -19.70
CA LEU A 68 13.68 67.68 -19.02
C LEU A 68 12.51 67.48 -18.04
N ALA A 69 12.22 68.49 -17.20
CA ALA A 69 11.10 68.43 -16.27
C ALA A 69 9.72 68.28 -16.97
N LYS A 70 9.55 68.86 -18.16
CA LYS A 70 8.32 68.69 -18.97
C LYS A 70 8.20 67.29 -19.56
N LEU A 71 9.31 66.64 -19.91
CA LEU A 71 9.31 65.26 -20.40
C LEU A 71 8.96 64.28 -19.27
N ASP A 72 9.59 64.45 -18.10
CA ASP A 72 9.28 63.63 -16.91
C ASP A 72 7.81 63.77 -16.48
N LYS A 73 7.26 64.99 -16.52
CA LYS A 73 5.84 65.21 -16.19
C LYS A 73 4.90 64.48 -17.15
N LYS A 74 5.20 64.46 -18.46
CA LYS A 74 4.41 63.71 -19.45
C LYS A 74 4.53 62.20 -19.27
N GLU A 75 5.70 61.70 -18.90
CA GLU A 75 5.92 60.26 -18.63
C GLU A 75 5.13 59.80 -17.39
N ILE A 76 5.14 60.61 -16.33
CA ILE A 76 4.35 60.37 -15.11
C ILE A 76 2.85 60.38 -15.40
N GLU A 77 2.36 61.36 -16.19
CA GLU A 77 0.95 61.42 -16.59
C GLU A 77 0.52 60.20 -17.44
N ARG A 78 1.39 59.70 -18.33
CA ARG A 78 1.14 58.45 -19.08
C ARG A 78 1.05 57.23 -18.17
N LEU A 79 2.01 57.07 -17.26
CA LEU A 79 2.03 55.95 -16.31
C LEU A 79 0.82 55.95 -15.37
N GLN A 80 0.33 57.13 -14.97
CA GLN A 80 -0.90 57.26 -14.20
C GLN A 80 -2.13 56.82 -15.01
N LYS A 81 -2.22 57.25 -16.27
CA LYS A 81 -3.31 56.85 -17.18
C LYS A 81 -3.36 55.34 -17.40
N ASP A 82 -2.22 54.70 -17.67
CA ASP A 82 -2.12 53.24 -17.83
C ASP A 82 -2.51 52.48 -16.56
N ARG A 83 -2.22 53.06 -15.38
CA ARG A 83 -2.57 52.48 -14.08
C ARG A 83 -4.07 52.58 -13.81
N ASP A 84 -4.69 53.69 -14.18
CA ASP A 84 -6.12 53.92 -14.01
C ASP A 84 -6.94 53.11 -15.02
N GLU A 85 -6.47 52.94 -16.26
CA GLU A 85 -7.09 52.05 -17.26
C GLU A 85 -7.05 50.57 -16.81
N LYS A 86 -5.91 50.08 -16.28
CA LYS A 86 -5.81 48.72 -15.71
C LYS A 86 -6.68 48.51 -14.46
N ARG A 87 -6.96 49.58 -13.71
CA ARG A 87 -7.83 49.55 -12.52
C ARG A 87 -9.31 49.45 -12.90
N ASN A 88 -9.71 50.09 -14.00
CA ASN A 88 -11.09 50.12 -14.46
C ASN A 88 -11.48 48.92 -15.34
N ASN A 89 -10.52 48.28 -16.03
CA ASN A 89 -10.71 47.05 -16.80
C ASN A 89 -9.69 45.98 -16.39
N PRO A 90 -9.90 45.28 -15.26
CA PRO A 90 -9.05 44.16 -14.90
C PRO A 90 -9.18 43.06 -15.97
N SER A 91 -8.05 42.66 -16.54
CA SER A 91 -7.97 41.49 -17.42
C SER A 91 -8.59 40.27 -16.73
N PRO A 92 -9.29 39.37 -17.46
CA PRO A 92 -9.88 38.18 -16.89
C PRO A 92 -8.88 37.43 -16.02
N LEU A 93 -9.28 37.08 -14.80
CA LEU A 93 -8.44 36.29 -13.92
C LEU A 93 -8.10 34.98 -14.64
N LYS A 94 -6.80 34.74 -14.85
CA LYS A 94 -6.34 33.41 -15.30
C LYS A 94 -6.83 32.34 -14.32
N ASP A 95 -7.17 31.16 -14.84
CA ASP A 95 -7.55 30.01 -14.03
C ASP A 95 -6.46 29.69 -13.00
N TYR A 96 -6.89 29.26 -11.81
CA TYR A 96 -6.00 29.03 -10.68
C TYR A 96 -4.97 27.92 -10.97
N ASP A 97 -5.40 26.85 -11.64
CA ASP A 97 -4.56 25.67 -11.93
C ASP A 97 -3.44 25.95 -12.95
N VAL A 98 -3.52 27.05 -13.67
CA VAL A 98 -2.51 27.47 -14.67
C VAL A 98 -1.47 28.41 -14.06
N LEU A 99 -1.68 28.87 -12.82
CA LEU A 99 -0.74 29.76 -12.14
C LEU A 99 0.55 29.03 -11.78
N ARG A 100 1.69 29.66 -12.06
CA ARG A 100 3.02 29.17 -11.63
C ARG A 100 3.70 30.04 -10.58
N ASN A 101 3.16 31.25 -10.33
CA ASN A 101 3.75 32.19 -9.38
C ASN A 101 3.14 31.96 -8.00
N ALA A 102 3.96 31.45 -7.07
CA ALA A 102 3.54 31.15 -5.70
C ALA A 102 2.97 32.37 -4.95
N LYS A 103 3.52 33.57 -5.16
CA LYS A 103 3.02 34.79 -4.51
C LYS A 103 1.58 35.10 -4.94
N VAL A 104 1.30 35.00 -6.24
CA VAL A 104 -0.05 35.22 -6.80
C VAL A 104 -1.03 34.16 -6.31
N MET A 105 -0.57 32.90 -6.17
CA MET A 105 -1.39 31.82 -5.60
C MET A 105 -1.74 32.12 -4.14
N THR A 106 -0.76 32.47 -3.31
CA THR A 106 -0.97 32.86 -1.90
C THR A 106 -1.94 34.03 -1.77
N GLU A 107 -1.75 35.11 -2.53
CA GLU A 107 -2.64 36.27 -2.48
C GLU A 107 -4.10 35.93 -2.84
N ARG A 108 -4.32 35.01 -3.78
CA ARG A 108 -5.66 34.55 -4.15
C ARG A 108 -6.30 33.69 -3.07
N VAL A 109 -5.53 32.78 -2.46
CA VAL A 109 -5.99 31.96 -1.34
C VAL A 109 -6.34 32.86 -0.14
N ASP A 110 -5.52 33.85 0.18
CA ASP A 110 -5.75 34.79 1.29
C ASP A 110 -7.03 35.63 1.10
N LYS A 111 -7.33 36.02 -0.15
CA LYS A 111 -8.62 36.65 -0.48
C LYS A 111 -9.79 35.70 -0.22
N GLY A 112 -9.67 34.43 -0.62
CA GLY A 112 -10.66 33.40 -0.31
C GLY A 112 -10.85 33.19 1.19
N ILE A 113 -9.76 33.12 1.97
CA ILE A 113 -9.80 33.01 3.43
C ILE A 113 -10.47 34.22 4.07
N THR A 114 -10.17 35.43 3.59
CA THR A 114 -10.79 36.68 4.05
C THR A 114 -12.30 36.68 3.79
N ALA A 115 -12.73 36.27 2.60
CA ALA A 115 -14.13 36.13 2.27
C ALA A 115 -14.82 35.10 3.18
N MET A 116 -14.19 33.95 3.41
CA MET A 116 -14.70 32.94 4.34
C MET A 116 -14.84 33.46 5.78
N ARG A 117 -13.88 34.25 6.28
CA ARG A 117 -13.97 34.91 7.60
C ARG A 117 -15.15 35.87 7.68
N SER A 118 -15.35 36.65 6.63
CA SER A 118 -16.49 37.57 6.53
C SER A 118 -17.82 36.83 6.55
N ILE A 119 -17.95 35.73 5.79
CA ILE A 119 -19.16 34.90 5.73
C ILE A 119 -19.42 34.21 7.09
N ALA A 120 -18.36 33.73 7.74
CA ALA A 120 -18.47 33.09 9.05
C ALA A 120 -18.90 34.05 10.18
N GLY A 121 -18.82 35.38 9.95
CA GLY A 121 -19.15 36.40 10.94
C GLY A 121 -18.15 36.51 12.10
N GLN A 122 -17.01 35.80 12.03
CA GLN A 122 -15.97 35.83 13.05
C GLN A 122 -14.59 35.50 12.48
N THR A 123 -13.53 36.02 13.11
CA THR A 123 -12.16 35.93 12.62
C THR A 123 -11.61 34.51 12.60
N HIS A 124 -12.07 33.64 13.52
CA HIS A 124 -11.65 32.26 13.63
C HIS A 124 -12.82 31.35 14.01
N SER A 125 -13.34 30.60 13.04
CA SER A 125 -14.47 29.68 13.23
C SER A 125 -14.08 28.25 12.86
N LYS A 126 -13.57 27.46 13.82
CA LYS A 126 -13.21 26.05 13.57
C LYS A 126 -14.40 25.24 13.02
N PHE A 127 -15.61 25.50 13.52
CA PHE A 127 -16.83 24.83 13.08
C PHE A 127 -17.21 25.18 11.64
N PHE A 128 -17.14 26.45 11.26
CA PHE A 128 -17.45 26.87 9.88
C PHE A 128 -16.48 26.24 8.89
N TYR A 129 -15.17 26.30 9.15
CA TYR A 129 -14.18 25.70 8.25
C TYR A 129 -14.35 24.20 8.14
N ARG A 130 -14.68 23.51 9.23
CA ARG A 130 -15.02 22.09 9.21
C ARG A 130 -16.24 21.82 8.31
N HIS A 131 -17.31 22.59 8.41
CA HIS A 131 -18.48 22.45 7.54
C HIS A 131 -18.16 22.74 6.08
N VAL A 132 -17.28 23.71 5.80
CA VAL A 132 -16.79 23.96 4.43
C VAL A 132 -16.07 22.72 3.89
N CYS A 133 -15.11 22.14 4.64
CA CYS A 133 -14.44 20.92 4.23
C CYS A 133 -15.42 19.75 4.03
N GLU A 134 -16.39 19.58 4.93
CA GLU A 134 -17.43 18.54 4.80
C GLU A 134 -18.31 18.78 3.56
N ARG A 135 -18.60 20.02 3.19
CA ARG A 135 -19.36 20.34 1.97
C ARG A 135 -18.55 20.14 0.70
N LEU A 136 -17.26 20.46 0.70
CA LEU A 136 -16.34 20.17 -0.41
C LEU A 136 -16.24 18.66 -0.66
N ASP A 137 -16.18 17.86 0.42
CA ASP A 137 -16.16 16.40 0.35
C ASP A 137 -17.49 15.87 -0.22
N ASN A 138 -18.63 16.32 0.31
CA ASN A 138 -19.96 15.90 -0.15
C ASN A 138 -20.24 16.30 -1.61
N GLN A 139 -19.59 17.35 -2.11
CA GLN A 139 -19.67 17.79 -3.52
C GLN A 139 -18.60 17.13 -4.41
N GLN A 140 -17.79 16.22 -3.87
CA GLN A 140 -16.70 15.55 -4.58
C GLN A 140 -15.66 16.50 -5.17
N LEU A 141 -15.54 17.71 -4.62
CA LEU A 141 -14.55 18.70 -5.04
C LEU A 141 -13.17 18.41 -4.44
N GLN A 142 -13.15 17.91 -3.19
CA GLN A 142 -11.94 17.48 -2.52
C GLN A 142 -12.30 16.49 -1.40
N LYS A 143 -11.69 15.30 -1.40
CA LYS A 143 -11.92 14.28 -0.38
C LYS A 143 -11.16 14.60 0.90
N PHE A 144 -11.86 14.57 2.04
CA PHE A 144 -11.28 14.84 3.35
C PHE A 144 -11.49 13.70 4.36
N LYS A 145 -12.54 12.89 4.18
CA LYS A 145 -12.85 11.75 5.04
C LYS A 145 -12.85 10.45 4.28
N PHE A 146 -12.51 9.39 4.98
CA PHE A 146 -12.73 8.03 4.53
C PHE A 146 -14.22 7.70 4.60
N THR A 147 -14.70 6.91 3.65
CA THR A 147 -15.99 6.25 3.80
C THR A 147 -15.95 5.26 4.97
N ALA A 148 -17.12 4.81 5.42
CA ALA A 148 -17.22 3.75 6.41
C ALA A 148 -16.48 2.48 5.96
N TYR A 149 -16.58 2.17 4.67
CA TYR A 149 -15.95 0.99 4.07
C TYR A 149 -14.44 1.11 3.95
N GLU A 150 -13.93 2.24 3.47
CA GLU A 150 -12.48 2.49 3.39
C GLU A 150 -11.82 2.44 4.77
N SER A 151 -12.53 2.92 5.80
CA SER A 151 -12.05 2.85 7.18
C SER A 151 -12.09 1.44 7.74
N PHE A 152 -13.08 0.64 7.35
CA PHE A 152 -13.14 -0.79 7.66
C PHE A 152 -11.97 -1.54 7.03
N GLN A 153 -11.70 -1.33 5.73
CA GLN A 153 -10.55 -1.91 5.01
C GLN A 153 -9.24 -1.56 5.71
N LEU A 154 -8.96 -0.26 5.89
CA LEU A 154 -7.75 0.21 6.55
C LEU A 154 -7.58 -0.35 7.98
N TYR A 155 -8.67 -0.39 8.75
CA TYR A 155 -8.65 -0.89 10.13
C TYR A 155 -8.26 -2.38 10.22
N HIS A 156 -8.73 -3.19 9.28
CA HIS A 156 -8.40 -4.62 9.25
C HIS A 156 -7.04 -4.90 8.60
N ASP A 157 -6.70 -4.21 7.52
CA ASP A 157 -5.42 -4.36 6.82
C ASP A 157 -4.23 -3.97 7.70
N LEU A 158 -4.36 -2.86 8.46
CA LEU A 158 -3.34 -2.42 9.41
C LEU A 158 -3.39 -3.18 10.75
N ASN A 159 -4.33 -4.12 10.91
CA ASN A 159 -4.53 -4.92 12.11
C ASN A 159 -4.65 -4.09 13.41
N PHE A 160 -5.30 -2.92 13.35
CA PHE A 160 -5.43 -2.04 14.51
C PHE A 160 -6.36 -2.63 15.57
N THR A 161 -6.01 -2.48 16.85
CA THR A 161 -6.97 -2.69 17.94
C THR A 161 -7.97 -1.53 18.01
N ARG A 162 -9.12 -1.75 18.67
CA ARG A 162 -10.08 -0.66 18.95
C ARG A 162 -9.45 0.48 19.74
N SER A 163 -8.56 0.14 20.68
CA SER A 163 -7.83 1.12 21.49
C SER A 163 -6.86 1.92 20.63
N GLN A 164 -6.11 1.26 19.73
CA GLN A 164 -5.21 1.95 18.80
C GLN A 164 -5.96 2.90 17.86
N MET A 165 -7.08 2.46 17.27
CA MET A 165 -7.91 3.32 16.43
C MET A 165 -8.47 4.49 17.25
N GLY A 166 -9.03 4.24 18.44
CA GLY A 166 -9.52 5.30 19.33
C GLY A 166 -8.41 6.29 19.74
N GLY A 167 -7.21 5.79 20.00
CA GLY A 167 -6.02 6.59 20.28
C GLY A 167 -5.60 7.48 19.11
N LEU A 168 -5.61 6.93 17.88
CA LEU A 168 -5.33 7.68 16.66
C LEU A 168 -6.35 8.81 16.45
N LYS A 169 -7.65 8.51 16.61
CA LYS A 169 -8.71 9.52 16.53
C LYS A 169 -8.53 10.63 17.58
N LYS A 170 -8.15 10.25 18.81
CA LYS A 170 -7.83 11.22 19.88
C LYS A 170 -6.63 12.07 19.51
N TRP A 171 -5.60 11.48 18.91
CA TRP A 171 -4.39 12.20 18.50
C TRP A 171 -4.69 13.32 17.49
N PHE A 172 -5.56 13.09 16.50
CA PHE A 172 -6.01 14.16 15.58
C PHE A 172 -6.68 15.31 16.33
N SER A 173 -7.61 14.98 17.24
CA SER A 173 -8.31 15.98 18.05
C SER A 173 -7.34 16.81 18.89
N THR A 174 -6.36 16.16 19.54
CA THR A 174 -5.32 16.83 20.34
C THR A 174 -4.48 17.80 19.51
N HIS A 175 -4.20 17.49 18.24
CA HIS A 175 -3.41 18.34 17.34
C HIS A 175 -4.26 19.31 16.50
N ASN A 176 -5.54 19.52 16.85
CA ASN A 176 -6.47 20.36 16.09
C ASN A 176 -6.61 19.96 14.61
N MET A 177 -6.39 18.69 14.29
CA MET A 177 -6.58 18.15 12.95
C MET A 177 -8.01 17.66 12.76
N MET A 178 -8.50 17.76 11.52
CA MET A 178 -9.74 17.11 11.13
C MET A 178 -9.57 15.60 11.22
N ASP A 179 -10.47 14.93 11.95
CA ASP A 179 -10.54 13.47 12.00
C ASP A 179 -11.04 12.94 10.65
N PRO A 180 -10.21 12.23 9.87
CA PRO A 180 -10.62 11.70 8.57
C PRO A 180 -11.47 10.43 8.72
N PHE A 181 -11.58 9.85 9.92
CA PHE A 181 -12.24 8.58 10.13
C PHE A 181 -13.71 8.73 10.54
N PRO A 182 -14.63 7.89 10.04
CA PRO A 182 -15.99 7.77 10.51
C PRO A 182 -16.02 7.24 11.95
N SER A 183 -17.19 7.27 12.58
CA SER A 183 -17.35 6.71 13.92
C SER A 183 -17.05 5.20 13.92
N LEU A 184 -16.54 4.69 15.05
CA LEU A 184 -16.34 3.25 15.24
C LEU A 184 -17.65 2.47 15.13
N HIS A 185 -18.79 3.12 15.34
CA HIS A 185 -20.11 2.53 15.15
C HIS A 185 -20.36 2.15 13.68
N LYS A 186 -20.04 3.04 12.73
CA LYS A 186 -20.18 2.76 11.29
C LYS A 186 -19.31 1.60 10.82
N ILE A 187 -18.11 1.47 11.39
CA ILE A 187 -17.24 0.31 11.13
C ILE A 187 -17.89 -0.98 11.67
N ARG A 188 -18.52 -0.92 12.85
CA ARG A 188 -19.21 -2.08 13.44
C ARG A 188 -20.47 -2.49 12.66
N GLU A 189 -21.17 -1.55 12.05
CA GLU A 189 -22.30 -1.86 11.16
C GLU A 189 -21.82 -2.71 9.98
N ILE A 190 -20.71 -2.31 9.34
CA ILE A 190 -20.10 -3.09 8.25
C ILE A 190 -19.60 -4.45 8.76
N GLU A 191 -18.91 -4.51 9.90
CA GLU A 191 -18.49 -5.77 10.52
C GLU A 191 -19.67 -6.70 10.84
N GLY A 192 -20.85 -6.12 11.16
CA GLY A 192 -22.08 -6.86 11.38
C GLY A 192 -22.67 -7.44 10.09
N ALA A 193 -22.57 -6.70 8.99
CA ALA A 193 -22.99 -7.15 7.67
C ALA A 193 -22.04 -8.22 7.08
N VAL A 194 -20.73 -8.03 7.20
CA VAL A 194 -19.71 -8.92 6.61
C VAL A 194 -19.55 -10.24 7.39
N ALA A 195 -19.70 -10.20 8.72
CA ALA A 195 -19.59 -11.39 9.57
C ALA A 195 -20.69 -11.35 10.63
N SER A 196 -21.93 -11.58 10.19
CA SER A 196 -23.09 -11.65 11.08
C SER A 196 -22.97 -12.86 12.01
N LYS A 197 -23.65 -12.82 13.16
CA LYS A 197 -23.66 -13.95 14.11
C LYS A 197 -24.33 -15.20 13.54
N GLU A 198 -25.11 -15.07 12.48
CA GLU A 198 -25.81 -16.16 11.82
C GLU A 198 -24.91 -16.89 10.82
N MET A 199 -23.82 -16.26 10.36
CA MET A 199 -22.90 -16.85 9.38
C MET A 199 -22.02 -17.96 9.96
N TYR A 200 -21.81 -17.98 11.28
CA TYR A 200 -20.90 -18.92 11.92
C TYR A 200 -21.41 -19.38 13.29
N THR A 201 -20.95 -20.54 13.71
CA THR A 201 -21.20 -21.08 15.05
C THR A 201 -19.88 -21.21 15.77
N VAL A 202 -19.84 -20.84 17.06
CA VAL A 202 -18.73 -21.13 17.95
C VAL A 202 -19.24 -21.94 19.13
N THR A 203 -18.68 -23.13 19.32
CA THR A 203 -19.03 -24.05 20.41
C THR A 203 -17.81 -24.36 21.25
N GLN A 204 -18.07 -24.79 22.49
CA GLN A 204 -17.03 -25.23 23.40
C GLN A 204 -17.49 -26.52 24.08
N LYS A 205 -16.61 -27.52 24.12
CA LYS A 205 -16.85 -28.80 24.79
C LYS A 205 -15.62 -29.26 25.55
N GLN A 206 -15.84 -30.02 26.62
CA GLN A 206 -14.75 -30.69 27.33
C GLN A 206 -14.52 -32.06 26.73
N VAL A 207 -13.29 -32.34 26.30
CA VAL A 207 -12.86 -33.65 25.82
C VAL A 207 -11.79 -34.21 26.77
N PRO A 208 -11.64 -35.53 26.88
CA PRO A 208 -10.52 -36.11 27.60
C PRO A 208 -9.20 -35.65 26.96
N ASP A 209 -8.26 -35.13 27.75
CA ASP A 209 -6.87 -35.10 27.29
C ASP A 209 -6.33 -36.54 27.45
N GLY A 210 -5.53 -37.02 26.51
CA GLY A 210 -5.04 -38.40 26.49
C GLY A 210 -4.26 -38.85 27.74
N ASN A 211 -4.05 -37.97 28.73
CA ASN A 211 -3.40 -38.24 30.01
C ASN A 211 -4.40 -38.35 31.18
N GLY A 212 -5.71 -38.46 30.89
CA GLY A 212 -6.76 -38.61 31.91
C GLY A 212 -7.29 -37.28 32.47
N GLY A 213 -6.82 -36.14 31.95
CA GLY A 213 -7.36 -34.82 32.24
C GLY A 213 -8.53 -34.44 31.32
N LYS A 214 -9.02 -33.20 31.45
CA LYS A 214 -10.03 -32.62 30.54
C LYS A 214 -9.42 -31.44 29.82
N LYS A 215 -9.47 -31.46 28.49
CA LYS A 215 -9.11 -30.34 27.62
C LYS A 215 -10.38 -29.66 27.12
N THR A 216 -10.37 -28.35 27.16
CA THR A 216 -11.46 -27.56 26.58
C THR A 216 -11.20 -27.32 25.10
N VAL A 217 -12.07 -27.89 24.26
CA VAL A 217 -12.04 -27.69 22.82
C VAL A 217 -13.06 -26.63 22.44
N THR A 218 -12.57 -25.57 21.81
CA THR A 218 -13.34 -24.50 21.20
C THR A 218 -13.29 -24.67 19.68
N THR A 219 -14.45 -24.68 19.05
CA THR A 219 -14.62 -24.88 17.61
C THR A 219 -15.40 -23.72 17.03
N ALA A 220 -14.95 -23.17 15.92
CA ALA A 220 -15.69 -22.20 15.11
C ALA A 220 -15.84 -22.70 13.67
N PHE A 221 -17.02 -22.58 13.06
CA PHE A 221 -17.25 -23.02 11.68
C PHE A 221 -18.36 -22.23 10.99
N LEU A 222 -18.36 -22.23 9.65
CA LEU A 222 -19.39 -21.58 8.83
C LEU A 222 -20.71 -22.36 8.88
N ASN A 223 -21.83 -21.64 9.03
CA ASN A 223 -23.15 -22.24 9.11
C ASN A 223 -23.75 -22.57 7.74
N ASN A 224 -23.51 -21.72 6.73
CA ASN A 224 -24.04 -21.89 5.37
C ASN A 224 -22.93 -21.69 4.34
N VAL A 225 -22.31 -22.80 3.92
CA VAL A 225 -21.19 -22.79 2.97
C VAL A 225 -21.66 -22.38 1.57
N GLN A 226 -22.81 -22.87 1.12
CA GLN A 226 -23.35 -22.55 -0.21
C GLN A 226 -23.58 -21.04 -0.36
N GLN A 227 -24.31 -20.42 0.58
CA GLN A 227 -24.61 -18.99 0.51
C GLN A 227 -23.33 -18.16 0.59
N PHE A 228 -22.40 -18.51 1.48
CA PHE A 228 -21.12 -17.80 1.59
C PHE A 228 -20.34 -17.86 0.28
N MET A 229 -20.33 -19.02 -0.39
CA MET A 229 -19.65 -19.18 -1.68
C MET A 229 -20.35 -18.42 -2.80
N ASN A 230 -21.67 -18.39 -2.84
CA ASN A 230 -22.44 -17.55 -3.76
C ASN A 230 -22.06 -16.07 -3.60
N ASP A 231 -22.16 -15.54 -2.37
CA ASP A 231 -21.86 -14.14 -2.05
C ASP A 231 -20.39 -13.80 -2.38
N ARG A 232 -19.47 -14.72 -2.09
CA ARG A 232 -18.05 -14.52 -2.36
C ARG A 232 -17.75 -14.49 -3.85
N VAL A 233 -18.32 -15.40 -4.64
CA VAL A 233 -18.10 -15.40 -6.08
C VAL A 233 -18.75 -14.17 -6.72
N GLN A 234 -19.95 -13.78 -6.28
CA GLN A 234 -20.57 -12.51 -6.70
C GLN A 234 -19.65 -11.32 -6.42
N GLN A 235 -19.12 -11.23 -5.20
CA GLN A 235 -18.19 -10.16 -4.82
C GLN A 235 -16.95 -10.10 -5.74
N LEU A 236 -16.39 -11.26 -6.11
CA LEU A 236 -15.25 -11.33 -7.01
C LEU A 236 -15.60 -10.91 -8.44
N ILE A 237 -16.83 -11.18 -8.89
CA ILE A 237 -17.36 -10.71 -10.19
C ILE A 237 -17.53 -9.19 -10.17
N ASP A 238 -18.24 -8.67 -9.17
CA ASP A 238 -18.53 -7.23 -9.04
C ASP A 238 -17.26 -6.37 -8.95
N CYS A 239 -16.17 -6.95 -8.42
CA CYS A 239 -14.88 -6.28 -8.29
C CYS A 239 -13.91 -6.60 -9.45
N GLU A 240 -14.35 -7.27 -10.51
CA GLU A 240 -13.54 -7.65 -11.68
C GLU A 240 -12.28 -8.48 -11.32
N LYS A 241 -12.36 -9.30 -10.27
CA LYS A 241 -11.25 -10.13 -9.78
C LYS A 241 -11.38 -11.60 -10.11
N LEU A 242 -12.56 -12.04 -10.52
CA LEU A 242 -12.78 -13.39 -10.98
C LEU A 242 -12.25 -13.55 -12.42
N GLY A 243 -11.25 -14.40 -12.60
CA GLY A 243 -10.70 -14.75 -13.90
C GLY A 243 -11.00 -16.20 -14.26
N LEU A 244 -11.66 -16.42 -15.39
CA LEU A 244 -11.79 -17.74 -16.01
C LEU A 244 -10.69 -17.87 -17.08
N ASP A 245 -9.81 -18.86 -16.91
CA ASP A 245 -8.67 -19.16 -17.79
C ASP A 245 -8.77 -20.59 -18.37
N GLY A 246 -7.80 -21.00 -19.21
CA GLY A 246 -7.81 -22.32 -19.85
C GLY A 246 -7.67 -23.47 -18.83
N CYS A 247 -7.00 -23.23 -17.71
CA CYS A 247 -6.95 -24.16 -16.57
C CYS A 247 -8.32 -24.35 -15.94
N THR A 248 -8.99 -23.24 -15.64
CA THR A 248 -10.21 -23.27 -14.84
C THR A 248 -11.46 -23.57 -15.67
N LYS A 249 -11.42 -23.30 -16.98
CA LYS A 249 -12.55 -23.38 -17.93
C LYS A 249 -13.75 -22.58 -17.41
N ASP A 250 -14.97 -23.03 -17.71
CA ASP A 250 -16.22 -22.38 -17.32
C ASP A 250 -16.65 -22.63 -15.86
N GLY A 251 -15.72 -23.03 -14.97
CA GLY A 251 -16.05 -23.45 -13.61
C GLY A 251 -15.23 -22.77 -12.52
N ILE A 252 -15.81 -22.69 -11.32
CA ILE A 252 -15.13 -22.19 -10.12
C ILE A 252 -14.27 -23.30 -9.53
N TRP A 253 -12.96 -23.11 -9.54
CA TRP A 253 -11.98 -23.99 -8.95
C TRP A 253 -11.78 -23.69 -7.48
N LEU A 254 -12.08 -24.68 -6.63
CA LEU A 254 -11.91 -24.60 -5.19
C LEU A 254 -10.80 -25.54 -4.73
N ALA A 255 -9.86 -25.02 -3.95
CA ALA A 255 -8.95 -25.87 -3.18
C ALA A 255 -9.38 -25.91 -1.72
N ILE A 256 -9.34 -27.11 -1.15
CA ILE A 256 -9.61 -27.34 0.27
C ILE A 256 -8.26 -27.54 0.93
N LEU A 257 -7.97 -26.71 1.92
CA LEU A 257 -6.67 -26.65 2.57
C LEU A 257 -6.84 -26.81 4.07
N GLY A 258 -5.98 -27.62 4.69
CA GLY A 258 -5.97 -27.86 6.11
C GLY A 258 -4.56 -27.71 6.65
N ASP A 259 -4.41 -27.11 7.82
CA ASP A 259 -3.10 -27.03 8.47
C ASP A 259 -3.23 -26.96 10.00
N LYS A 260 -2.35 -27.67 10.70
CA LYS A 260 -2.23 -27.67 12.17
C LYS A 260 -1.08 -26.76 12.59
N GLY A 261 -1.42 -25.72 13.34
CA GLY A 261 -0.45 -24.78 13.92
C GLY A 261 -0.60 -24.75 15.43
N ALA A 262 0.47 -25.17 16.13
CA ALA A 262 0.46 -25.42 17.57
C ALA A 262 -0.72 -26.34 17.95
N ASP A 263 -1.65 -25.85 18.76
CA ASP A 263 -2.79 -26.63 19.26
C ASP A 263 -4.04 -26.51 18.39
N GLU A 264 -4.01 -25.81 17.25
CA GLU A 264 -5.22 -25.56 16.46
C GLU A 264 -5.09 -25.88 14.98
N ILE A 265 -6.18 -26.39 14.46
CA ILE A 265 -6.38 -26.78 13.08
C ILE A 265 -7.24 -25.74 12.40
N LYS A 266 -6.84 -25.37 11.19
CA LYS A 266 -7.58 -24.46 10.32
C LYS A 266 -7.92 -25.22 9.05
N VAL A 267 -9.18 -25.23 8.69
CA VAL A 267 -9.66 -25.74 7.39
C VAL A 267 -10.22 -24.56 6.61
N CYS A 268 -9.72 -24.36 5.40
CA CYS A 268 -10.07 -23.24 4.55
C CYS A 268 -10.41 -23.68 3.12
N ILE A 269 -11.19 -22.85 2.44
CA ILE A 269 -11.47 -22.94 1.01
C ILE A 269 -10.74 -21.79 0.32
N ALA A 270 -10.12 -22.05 -0.83
CA ALA A 270 -9.51 -21.04 -1.68
C ALA A 270 -10.15 -21.05 -3.06
N VAL A 271 -10.63 -19.89 -3.54
CA VAL A 271 -11.09 -19.73 -4.93
C VAL A 271 -9.87 -19.52 -5.83
N ARG A 272 -9.61 -20.40 -6.79
CA ARG A 272 -8.38 -20.35 -7.60
C ARG A 272 -8.50 -19.47 -8.85
N ASN A 273 -9.72 -19.11 -9.25
CA ASN A 273 -10.05 -18.19 -10.35
C ASN A 273 -9.75 -16.72 -10.01
N VAL A 274 -8.61 -16.42 -9.40
CA VAL A 274 -8.23 -15.06 -9.01
C VAL A 274 -6.77 -14.81 -9.35
N THR A 275 -6.38 -13.54 -9.50
CA THR A 275 -5.01 -13.15 -9.89
C THR A 275 -3.93 -13.59 -8.90
N SER A 276 -4.27 -13.69 -7.60
CA SER A 276 -3.35 -14.10 -6.52
C SER A 276 -3.89 -15.32 -5.76
N PRO A 277 -3.93 -16.51 -6.39
CA PRO A 277 -4.67 -17.67 -5.90
C PRO A 277 -4.05 -18.29 -4.63
N ASN A 278 -2.73 -18.11 -4.43
CA ASN A 278 -1.99 -18.57 -3.25
C ASN A 278 -1.84 -17.50 -2.16
N SER A 279 -2.58 -16.40 -2.24
CA SER A 279 -2.63 -15.41 -1.15
C SER A 279 -3.39 -15.96 0.06
N SER A 280 -2.87 -15.75 1.27
CA SER A 280 -3.61 -16.06 2.51
C SER A 280 -4.90 -15.26 2.67
N HIS A 281 -4.99 -14.10 2.01
CA HIS A 281 -6.19 -13.26 2.02
C HIS A 281 -7.28 -13.77 1.06
N ASN A 282 -7.00 -14.80 0.27
CA ASN A 282 -7.98 -15.50 -0.55
C ASN A 282 -8.60 -16.70 0.18
N LEU A 283 -8.12 -17.01 1.39
CA LEU A 283 -8.63 -18.11 2.18
C LEU A 283 -9.94 -17.74 2.86
N ILE A 284 -10.93 -18.58 2.66
CA ILE A 284 -12.23 -18.56 3.32
C ILE A 284 -12.14 -19.57 4.47
N PRO A 285 -12.23 -19.15 5.75
CA PRO A 285 -12.18 -20.10 6.86
C PRO A 285 -13.46 -20.95 6.88
N LEU A 286 -13.34 -22.24 6.58
CA LEU A 286 -14.44 -23.19 6.76
C LEU A 286 -14.65 -23.48 8.25
N GLY A 287 -13.54 -23.67 8.97
CA GLY A 287 -13.56 -23.88 10.40
C GLY A 287 -12.19 -23.85 11.06
N VAL A 288 -12.19 -23.59 12.37
CA VAL A 288 -11.02 -23.56 13.24
C VAL A 288 -11.36 -24.27 14.54
N PHE A 289 -10.51 -25.19 15.00
CA PHE A 289 -10.67 -25.84 16.30
C PHE A 289 -9.33 -26.19 16.94
N ASN A 290 -9.30 -26.31 18.27
CA ASN A 290 -8.07 -26.55 19.04
C ASN A 290 -7.92 -28.00 19.54
N ASP A 291 -8.07 -28.99 18.64
CA ASP A 291 -7.95 -30.43 18.95
C ASP A 291 -6.93 -31.11 18.01
N ASP A 292 -6.78 -32.43 18.14
CA ASP A 292 -5.83 -33.21 17.35
C ASP A 292 -6.14 -33.32 15.86
N GLU A 293 -5.08 -33.55 15.07
CA GLU A 293 -5.15 -33.65 13.62
C GLU A 293 -5.48 -35.07 13.21
N SER A 294 -6.77 -35.32 13.04
CA SER A 294 -7.27 -36.53 12.41
C SER A 294 -8.53 -36.24 11.60
N ALA A 295 -8.78 -37.07 10.58
CA ALA A 295 -10.01 -36.98 9.78
C ALA A 295 -11.28 -37.15 10.65
N GLU A 296 -11.21 -38.01 11.68
CA GLU A 296 -12.29 -38.21 12.64
C GLU A 296 -12.57 -36.92 13.42
N LYS A 297 -11.53 -36.23 13.90
CA LYS A 297 -11.67 -34.95 14.61
C LYS A 297 -12.19 -33.83 13.73
N VAL A 298 -11.75 -33.78 12.47
CA VAL A 298 -12.30 -32.82 11.50
C VAL A 298 -13.81 -33.05 11.30
N MET A 299 -14.27 -34.30 11.15
CA MET A 299 -15.71 -34.59 11.05
C MET A 299 -16.46 -34.35 12.36
N GLU A 300 -15.86 -34.66 13.51
CA GLU A 300 -16.45 -34.44 14.84
C GLU A 300 -16.73 -32.96 15.10
N HIS A 301 -15.81 -32.07 14.68
CA HIS A 301 -15.89 -30.64 14.99
C HIS A 301 -16.48 -29.81 13.84
N LEU A 302 -16.21 -30.18 12.58
CA LEU A 302 -16.60 -29.41 11.39
C LEU A 302 -17.62 -30.14 10.50
N GLY A 303 -18.16 -31.28 10.93
CA GLY A 303 -19.07 -32.13 10.17
C GLY A 303 -20.16 -31.38 9.38
N PRO A 304 -20.96 -30.51 10.02
CA PRO A 304 -22.00 -29.75 9.32
C PRO A 304 -21.48 -28.89 8.16
N ALA A 305 -20.31 -28.28 8.30
CA ALA A 305 -19.69 -27.46 7.26
C ALA A 305 -19.05 -28.32 6.16
N VAL A 306 -18.44 -29.45 6.53
CA VAL A 306 -17.85 -30.40 5.57
C VAL A 306 -18.92 -31.09 4.73
N GLU A 307 -20.06 -31.44 5.31
CA GLU A 307 -21.19 -32.04 4.59
C GLU A 307 -21.75 -31.08 3.53
N GLN A 308 -21.93 -29.80 3.88
CA GLN A 308 -22.35 -28.78 2.91
C GLN A 308 -21.31 -28.57 1.81
N LEU A 309 -20.02 -28.54 2.15
CA LEU A 309 -18.95 -28.45 1.17
C LEU A 309 -18.96 -29.64 0.19
N ASN A 310 -19.22 -30.86 0.67
CA ASN A 310 -19.33 -32.03 -0.20
C ASN A 310 -20.53 -31.96 -1.16
N GLN A 311 -21.55 -31.17 -0.82
CA GLN A 311 -22.75 -30.93 -1.64
C GLN A 311 -22.61 -29.72 -2.57
N LEU A 312 -21.55 -28.93 -2.44
CA LEU A 312 -21.29 -27.73 -3.24
C LEU A 312 -20.87 -28.11 -4.68
N ILE A 313 -21.84 -28.20 -5.57
CA ILE A 313 -21.64 -28.57 -6.99
C ILE A 313 -21.71 -27.39 -7.96
N ASP A 314 -22.38 -26.30 -7.57
CA ASP A 314 -22.49 -25.04 -8.31
C ASP A 314 -22.54 -23.86 -7.33
N VAL A 315 -22.23 -22.67 -7.84
CA VAL A 315 -22.51 -21.40 -7.18
C VAL A 315 -23.53 -20.62 -7.99
N GLU A 316 -24.45 -19.95 -7.30
CA GLU A 316 -25.48 -19.11 -7.90
C GLU A 316 -25.10 -17.63 -7.77
N VAL A 317 -24.99 -16.95 -8.90
CA VAL A 317 -24.60 -15.53 -8.99
C VAL A 317 -25.53 -14.79 -9.95
N ASP A 318 -25.65 -13.48 -9.79
CA ASP A 318 -26.41 -12.60 -10.66
C ASP A 318 -25.46 -11.92 -11.66
N ILE A 319 -25.66 -12.20 -12.95
CA ILE A 319 -24.90 -11.62 -14.07
C ILE A 319 -25.91 -10.92 -14.98
N CYS A 320 -25.75 -9.62 -15.22
CA CYS A 320 -26.66 -8.84 -16.06
C CYS A 320 -28.15 -8.96 -15.66
N ASN A 321 -28.43 -9.07 -14.35
CA ASN A 321 -29.76 -9.32 -13.76
C ASN A 321 -30.36 -10.70 -14.06
N GLU A 322 -29.57 -11.66 -14.53
CA GLU A 322 -29.97 -13.06 -14.66
C GLU A 322 -29.22 -13.91 -13.63
N ARG A 323 -29.95 -14.83 -12.99
CA ARG A 323 -29.37 -15.76 -12.03
C ARG A 323 -28.73 -16.93 -12.75
N VAL A 324 -27.42 -17.02 -12.69
CA VAL A 324 -26.59 -18.01 -13.39
C VAL A 324 -25.99 -19.00 -12.38
N LYS A 325 -25.96 -20.27 -12.77
CA LYS A 325 -25.26 -21.34 -12.03
C LYS A 325 -23.91 -21.61 -12.67
N ILE A 326 -22.83 -21.42 -11.90
CA ILE A 326 -21.47 -21.72 -12.34
C ILE A 326 -21.02 -23.02 -11.65
N PRO A 327 -20.60 -24.06 -12.41
CA PRO A 327 -20.20 -25.32 -11.83
C PRO A 327 -18.93 -25.19 -10.97
N VAL A 328 -18.89 -25.92 -9.86
CA VAL A 328 -17.75 -25.97 -8.95
C VAL A 328 -16.87 -27.19 -9.27
N ARG A 329 -15.56 -26.96 -9.34
CA ARG A 329 -14.53 -27.99 -9.52
C ARG A 329 -13.60 -28.01 -8.31
N HIS A 330 -13.52 -29.16 -7.65
CA HIS A 330 -12.61 -29.34 -6.53
C HIS A 330 -11.22 -29.71 -7.06
N CYS A 331 -10.21 -28.94 -6.67
CA CYS A 331 -8.82 -29.08 -7.13
C CYS A 331 -8.10 -30.28 -6.49
N ASN A 332 -8.62 -30.78 -5.37
CA ASN A 332 -8.08 -31.97 -4.75
C ASN A 332 -8.66 -33.19 -5.46
N ALA A 333 -7.81 -34.13 -5.85
CA ALA A 333 -8.14 -35.41 -6.48
C ALA A 333 -9.05 -36.34 -5.65
N SER A 334 -9.79 -35.81 -4.67
CA SER A 334 -10.67 -36.54 -3.77
C SER A 334 -12.09 -36.75 -4.30
N LYS A 335 -12.37 -36.44 -5.58
CA LYS A 335 -13.48 -37.11 -6.28
C LYS A 335 -13.10 -38.55 -6.60
N ARG A 336 -13.01 -39.39 -5.57
CA ARG A 336 -13.05 -40.86 -5.61
C ARG A 336 -13.20 -41.43 -4.18
N LEU A 337 -14.21 -40.99 -3.46
CA LEU A 337 -14.55 -41.56 -2.13
C LEU A 337 -14.97 -43.05 -2.21
N GLU A 338 -15.36 -43.57 -3.38
CA GLU A 338 -15.59 -45.02 -3.58
C GLU A 338 -14.29 -45.82 -3.76
N SER A 339 -13.22 -45.22 -4.30
CA SER A 339 -11.90 -45.86 -4.41
C SER A 339 -11.11 -45.76 -3.10
N SER A 340 -11.38 -44.71 -2.31
CA SER A 340 -10.73 -44.48 -1.02
C SER A 340 -11.07 -45.50 0.04
N LYS A 341 -12.24 -46.17 0.04
CA LYS A 341 -12.52 -47.24 1.03
C LYS A 341 -11.59 -48.44 0.87
N LYS A 342 -11.40 -48.93 -0.36
CA LYS A 342 -10.44 -50.01 -0.66
C LYS A 342 -8.99 -49.59 -0.40
N LEU A 343 -8.64 -48.34 -0.71
CA LEU A 343 -7.32 -47.79 -0.40
C LEU A 343 -7.10 -47.65 1.11
N PHE A 344 -8.12 -47.24 1.87
CA PHE A 344 -8.07 -47.06 3.32
C PHE A 344 -7.97 -48.41 4.05
N GLU A 345 -8.70 -49.44 3.62
CA GLU A 345 -8.56 -50.81 4.13
C GLU A 345 -7.18 -51.42 3.80
N SER A 346 -6.66 -51.16 2.59
CA SER A 346 -5.29 -51.49 2.19
C SER A 346 -4.24 -50.79 3.07
N LEU A 347 -4.39 -49.49 3.30
CA LEU A 347 -3.50 -48.66 4.10
C LEU A 347 -3.58 -48.96 5.60
N GLN A 348 -4.74 -49.36 6.13
CA GLN A 348 -4.87 -49.86 7.51
C GLN A 348 -4.12 -51.18 7.69
N SER A 349 -4.24 -52.08 6.73
CA SER A 349 -3.51 -53.36 6.71
C SER A 349 -2.00 -53.17 6.58
N GLU A 350 -1.58 -52.14 5.84
CA GLU A 350 -0.17 -51.74 5.66
C GLU A 350 0.38 -50.97 6.87
N ARG A 351 -0.43 -50.15 7.54
CA ARG A 351 -0.10 -49.47 8.81
C ARG A 351 0.23 -50.49 9.90
N ILE A 352 -0.50 -51.59 10.00
CA ILE A 352 -0.21 -52.70 10.94
C ILE A 352 1.14 -53.37 10.61
N LYS A 353 1.55 -53.43 9.33
CA LYS A 353 2.87 -53.92 8.89
C LYS A 353 3.99 -52.91 9.14
N LEU A 354 3.72 -51.60 8.98
CA LEU A 354 4.69 -50.51 9.16
C LEU A 354 4.98 -50.21 10.63
N VAL A 355 4.02 -50.42 11.52
CA VAL A 355 4.22 -50.33 12.98
C VAL A 355 5.29 -51.34 13.46
N LYS A 356 5.47 -52.47 12.76
CA LYS A 356 6.57 -53.43 13.01
C LYS A 356 7.93 -53.04 12.38
N LYS A 357 7.95 -52.07 11.45
CA LYS A 357 9.16 -51.53 10.79
C LYS A 357 9.71 -50.26 11.46
N ARG A 358 9.07 -49.83 12.55
CA ARG A 358 9.36 -48.59 13.28
C ARG A 358 10.80 -48.53 13.80
N ASP A 359 11.37 -49.66 14.22
CA ASP A 359 12.71 -49.69 14.83
C ASP A 359 13.85 -49.54 13.79
N ASP A 360 13.69 -50.09 12.58
CA ASP A 360 14.62 -49.86 11.46
C ASP A 360 14.59 -48.40 10.97
N ILE A 361 13.41 -47.78 10.96
CA ILE A 361 13.24 -46.38 10.60
C ILE A 361 13.85 -45.48 11.68
N LYS A 362 13.66 -45.82 12.95
CA LYS A 362 14.22 -45.09 14.09
C LYS A 362 15.74 -45.15 14.10
N GLN A 363 16.36 -46.31 13.85
CA GLN A 363 17.81 -46.42 13.69
C GLN A 363 18.33 -45.63 12.49
N LYS A 364 17.64 -45.64 11.33
CA LYS A 364 18.02 -44.80 10.18
C LYS A 364 17.87 -43.30 10.47
N TYR A 365 16.88 -42.91 11.25
CA TYR A 365 16.63 -41.52 11.65
C TYR A 365 17.67 -41.05 12.68
N GLU A 366 18.02 -41.88 13.67
CA GLU A 366 19.10 -41.66 14.63
C GLU A 366 20.46 -41.54 13.93
N LYS A 367 20.75 -42.40 12.94
CA LYS A 367 21.98 -42.30 12.12
C LYS A 367 22.03 -41.03 11.25
N ARG A 368 20.90 -40.57 10.72
CA ARG A 368 20.80 -39.27 10.03
C ARG A 368 20.98 -38.11 10.99
N LEU A 369 20.39 -38.21 12.19
CA LEU A 369 20.56 -37.22 13.27
C LEU A 369 22.01 -37.14 13.73
N GLU A 370 22.75 -38.25 13.82
CA GLU A 370 24.20 -38.22 14.13
C GLU A 370 25.01 -37.50 13.04
N ILE A 371 24.68 -37.70 11.76
CA ILE A 371 25.31 -36.97 10.64
C ILE A 371 24.92 -35.48 10.64
N TRP A 372 23.65 -35.16 10.93
CA TRP A 372 23.12 -33.79 10.98
C TRP A 372 23.52 -33.01 12.23
N SER A 373 23.71 -33.69 13.37
CA SER A 373 24.19 -33.11 14.63
C SER A 373 25.72 -33.06 14.71
N GLY A 374 26.41 -33.58 13.69
CA GLY A 374 27.86 -33.57 13.62
C GLY A 374 28.43 -32.17 13.45
N ASN A 375 29.30 -31.76 14.38
CA ASN A 375 30.12 -30.54 14.30
C ASN A 375 31.32 -30.67 13.33
N GLY A 376 31.19 -31.50 12.28
CA GLY A 376 32.26 -31.78 11.33
C GLY A 376 32.65 -30.55 10.49
N GLU A 377 33.91 -30.50 10.06
CA GLU A 377 34.45 -29.38 9.26
C GLU A 377 33.65 -29.14 7.97
N THR A 378 33.27 -30.22 7.26
CA THR A 378 32.42 -30.16 6.07
C THR A 378 31.05 -29.54 6.35
N ARG A 379 30.44 -29.81 7.53
CA ARG A 379 29.15 -29.24 7.91
C ARG A 379 29.26 -27.74 8.14
N LYS A 380 30.31 -27.28 8.82
CA LYS A 380 30.57 -25.85 9.03
C LYS A 380 30.78 -25.11 7.71
N GLN A 381 31.49 -25.72 6.77
CA GLN A 381 31.70 -25.17 5.43
C GLN A 381 30.36 -25.06 4.67
N LEU A 382 29.53 -26.11 4.70
CA LEU A 382 28.19 -26.07 4.12
C LEU A 382 27.32 -24.97 4.73
N GLU A 383 27.26 -24.86 6.06
CA GLU A 383 26.48 -23.83 6.75
C GLU A 383 26.97 -22.41 6.43
N SER A 384 28.29 -22.22 6.29
CA SER A 384 28.87 -20.94 5.87
C SER A 384 28.42 -20.57 4.46
N ILE A 385 28.41 -21.51 3.51
CA ILE A 385 27.94 -21.28 2.14
C ILE A 385 26.43 -21.05 2.12
N TRP A 386 25.63 -21.88 2.78
CA TRP A 386 24.18 -21.69 2.82
C TRP A 386 23.81 -20.31 3.39
N LYS A 387 24.52 -19.87 4.43
CA LYS A 387 24.37 -18.54 5.01
C LYS A 387 24.74 -17.42 4.03
N SER A 388 25.80 -17.57 3.24
CA SER A 388 26.18 -16.56 2.24
C SER A 388 25.12 -16.41 1.14
N PHE A 389 24.38 -17.48 0.82
CA PHE A 389 23.23 -17.45 -0.08
C PHE A 389 21.91 -17.07 0.63
N GLY A 390 21.95 -16.72 1.92
CA GLY A 390 20.79 -16.25 2.68
C GLY A 390 19.84 -17.36 3.14
N ALA A 391 20.35 -18.57 3.33
CA ALA A 391 19.69 -19.73 3.93
C ALA A 391 20.37 -20.08 5.27
N ASP A 392 20.01 -19.35 6.33
CA ASP A 392 20.58 -19.52 7.67
C ASP A 392 19.72 -20.48 8.51
N ILE A 393 20.30 -21.61 8.89
CA ILE A 393 19.73 -22.55 9.88
C ILE A 393 20.13 -22.04 11.26
N SER A 394 19.32 -21.16 11.85
CA SER A 394 19.57 -20.69 13.21
C SER A 394 19.22 -21.77 14.23
N ALA A 395 19.79 -21.72 15.45
CA ALA A 395 19.45 -22.65 16.53
C ALA A 395 17.95 -22.70 16.88
N PHE A 396 17.17 -21.67 16.50
CA PHE A 396 15.72 -21.61 16.66
C PHE A 396 14.94 -22.19 15.46
N LYS A 397 15.57 -22.31 14.28
CA LYS A 397 15.00 -22.90 13.06
C LYS A 397 15.71 -24.23 12.81
N GLN A 398 15.15 -25.31 13.33
CA GLN A 398 15.74 -26.65 13.25
C GLN A 398 15.84 -27.20 11.81
N ASP A 399 15.22 -26.55 10.81
CA ASP A 399 15.21 -26.98 9.40
C ASP A 399 15.08 -25.78 8.41
N PHE A 400 15.29 -26.03 7.12
CA PHE A 400 15.10 -25.07 6.04
C PHE A 400 13.60 -24.77 5.78
N CYS A 401 13.25 -23.51 5.53
CA CYS A 401 11.92 -23.14 5.05
C CYS A 401 11.89 -23.03 3.51
N GLY A 402 10.70 -22.90 2.91
CA GLY A 402 10.54 -22.81 1.45
C GLY A 402 11.41 -21.73 0.78
N ASN A 403 11.57 -20.57 1.43
CA ASN A 403 12.45 -19.50 0.93
C ASN A 403 13.93 -19.89 0.96
N HIS A 404 14.36 -20.69 1.94
CA HIS A 404 15.73 -21.21 1.97
C HIS A 404 15.93 -22.22 0.83
N VAL A 405 14.99 -23.15 0.66
CA VAL A 405 15.03 -24.17 -0.42
C VAL A 405 15.13 -23.50 -1.79
N GLN A 406 14.34 -22.45 -2.04
CA GLN A 406 14.39 -21.71 -3.30
C GLN A 406 15.77 -21.10 -3.59
N LYS A 407 16.44 -20.56 -2.57
CA LYS A 407 17.79 -19.98 -2.71
C LYS A 407 18.85 -21.06 -2.90
N LEU A 408 18.70 -22.21 -2.24
CA LEU A 408 19.65 -23.31 -2.29
C LEU A 408 19.52 -24.20 -3.54
N LEU A 409 18.41 -24.09 -4.27
CA LEU A 409 18.22 -24.70 -5.58
C LEU A 409 18.63 -23.75 -6.73
N ASP A 410 19.20 -22.60 -6.43
CA ASP A 410 19.85 -21.78 -7.44
C ASP A 410 21.17 -22.40 -7.90
N GLU A 411 21.47 -22.28 -9.19
CA GLU A 411 22.61 -22.96 -9.81
C GLU A 411 23.95 -22.52 -9.20
N ASP A 412 24.09 -21.23 -8.87
CA ASP A 412 25.32 -20.71 -8.26
C ASP A 412 25.49 -21.24 -6.83
N ALA A 413 24.39 -21.35 -6.09
CA ALA A 413 24.39 -21.95 -4.76
C ALA A 413 24.79 -23.42 -4.82
N ILE A 414 24.19 -24.17 -5.75
CA ILE A 414 24.46 -25.61 -5.96
C ILE A 414 25.94 -25.83 -6.22
N LYS A 415 26.52 -25.12 -7.20
CA LYS A 415 27.95 -25.24 -7.52
C LYS A 415 28.84 -24.91 -6.32
N ALA A 416 28.49 -23.86 -5.57
CA ALA A 416 29.25 -23.46 -4.40
C ALA A 416 29.30 -24.55 -3.34
N TYR A 417 28.15 -25.11 -2.91
CA TYR A 417 28.18 -26.15 -1.88
C TYR A 417 28.59 -27.53 -2.39
N CYS A 418 28.43 -27.84 -3.67
CA CYS A 418 28.96 -29.06 -4.27
C CYS A 418 30.49 -29.05 -4.36
N SER A 419 31.12 -27.87 -4.48
CA SER A 419 32.58 -27.74 -4.57
C SER A 419 33.35 -28.17 -3.31
N ILE A 420 32.68 -28.26 -2.16
CA ILE A 420 33.28 -28.73 -0.90
C ILE A 420 33.60 -30.23 -0.97
N PHE A 421 32.85 -31.00 -1.75
CA PHE A 421 33.01 -32.44 -1.84
C PHE A 421 34.11 -32.81 -2.83
N ALA A 422 34.83 -33.91 -2.53
CA ALA A 422 35.84 -34.43 -3.44
C ALA A 422 35.24 -34.78 -4.80
N HIS A 423 35.97 -34.48 -5.87
CA HIS A 423 35.51 -34.74 -7.22
C HIS A 423 35.31 -36.24 -7.46
N SER A 424 34.09 -36.63 -7.84
CA SER A 424 33.73 -38.00 -8.16
C SER A 424 32.61 -38.03 -9.23
N PRO A 425 32.43 -39.13 -9.96
CA PRO A 425 31.28 -39.27 -10.87
C PRO A 425 29.93 -39.07 -10.17
N GLU A 426 29.81 -39.53 -8.92
CA GLU A 426 28.58 -39.39 -8.14
C GLU A 426 28.26 -37.93 -7.81
N ILE A 427 29.24 -37.11 -7.40
CA ILE A 427 28.97 -35.70 -7.05
C ILE A 427 28.53 -34.90 -8.27
N ILE A 428 29.07 -35.20 -9.46
CA ILE A 428 28.62 -34.58 -10.72
C ILE A 428 27.14 -34.88 -10.96
N HIS A 429 26.72 -36.14 -10.75
CA HIS A 429 25.31 -36.50 -10.92
C HIS A 429 24.41 -35.90 -9.83
N ILE A 430 24.89 -35.73 -8.60
CA ILE A 430 24.15 -35.02 -7.54
C ILE A 430 23.98 -33.55 -7.88
N GLU A 431 25.03 -32.87 -8.34
CA GLU A 431 25.01 -31.47 -8.74
C GLU A 431 23.97 -31.24 -9.85
N GLN A 432 24.02 -32.05 -10.91
CA GLN A 432 23.06 -31.96 -12.02
C GLN A 432 21.63 -32.29 -11.58
N PHE A 433 21.43 -33.29 -10.72
CA PHE A 433 20.12 -33.59 -10.14
C PHE A 433 19.53 -32.36 -9.42
N LEU A 434 20.33 -31.66 -8.62
CA LEU A 434 19.90 -30.45 -7.91
C LEU A 434 19.62 -29.29 -8.86
N ILE A 435 20.43 -29.11 -9.90
CA ILE A 435 20.21 -28.08 -10.92
C ILE A 435 18.88 -28.32 -11.64
N HIS A 436 18.59 -29.55 -12.05
CA HIS A 436 17.32 -29.88 -12.69
C HIS A 436 16.15 -29.76 -11.71
N LEU A 437 16.33 -30.07 -10.43
CA LEU A 437 15.31 -29.83 -9.41
C LEU A 437 15.01 -28.32 -9.25
N GLY A 438 16.03 -27.46 -9.31
CA GLY A 438 15.86 -26.01 -9.33
C GLY A 438 15.16 -25.49 -10.59
N LYS A 439 15.47 -26.05 -11.76
CA LYS A 439 14.74 -25.76 -13.01
C LYS A 439 13.27 -26.15 -12.91
N PHE A 440 12.99 -27.34 -12.37
CA PHE A 440 11.61 -27.80 -12.12
C PHE A 440 10.88 -26.86 -11.18
N GLN A 441 11.52 -26.45 -10.08
CA GLN A 441 10.93 -25.51 -9.12
C GLN A 441 10.53 -24.18 -9.78
N LYS A 442 11.34 -23.66 -10.71
CA LYS A 442 11.05 -22.41 -11.44
C LYS A 442 9.80 -22.52 -12.33
N LEU A 443 9.40 -23.73 -12.72
CA LEU A 443 8.18 -24.00 -13.49
C LEU A 443 6.93 -24.15 -12.61
N CYS A 444 7.07 -24.24 -11.29
CA CYS A 444 5.95 -24.32 -10.34
C CYS A 444 5.30 -22.94 -10.12
N VAL A 445 4.66 -22.38 -11.14
CA VAL A 445 4.01 -21.08 -11.11
C VAL A 445 2.51 -21.17 -10.85
N ALA A 446 1.95 -20.20 -10.12
CA ALA A 446 0.54 -20.17 -9.71
C ALA A 446 -0.38 -19.58 -10.80
N ARG A 447 -0.27 -20.12 -12.02
CA ARG A 447 -1.06 -19.77 -13.21
C ARG A 447 -1.16 -20.95 -14.16
N GLU A 448 -1.84 -20.75 -15.27
CA GLU A 448 -1.79 -21.65 -16.42
C GLU A 448 -0.37 -21.75 -17.00
N LEU A 449 0.06 -22.98 -17.23
CA LEU A 449 1.30 -23.35 -17.91
C LEU A 449 1.09 -23.34 -19.42
N THR A 450 2.06 -22.81 -20.13
CA THR A 450 2.13 -22.91 -21.59
C THR A 450 2.56 -24.31 -22.01
N ASP A 451 2.26 -24.70 -23.26
CA ASP A 451 2.69 -26.00 -23.79
C ASP A 451 4.22 -26.16 -23.81
N PHE A 452 4.93 -25.04 -24.00
CA PHE A 452 6.38 -24.99 -23.89
C PHE A 452 6.86 -25.27 -22.45
N GLU A 453 6.23 -24.66 -21.44
CA GLU A 453 6.56 -24.92 -20.03
C GLU A 453 6.26 -26.37 -19.62
N ILE A 454 5.15 -26.95 -20.09
CA ILE A 454 4.80 -28.36 -19.85
C ILE A 454 5.85 -29.29 -20.49
N SER A 455 6.23 -29.02 -21.74
CA SER A 455 7.27 -29.79 -22.43
C SER A 455 8.62 -29.69 -21.73
N THR A 456 8.97 -28.48 -21.27
CA THR A 456 10.20 -28.24 -20.49
C THR A 456 10.17 -28.97 -19.16
N MET A 457 9.02 -28.99 -18.47
CA MET A 457 8.84 -29.70 -17.21
C MET A 457 9.06 -31.20 -17.40
N LYS A 458 8.50 -31.79 -18.45
CA LYS A 458 8.67 -33.21 -18.80
C LYS A 458 10.14 -33.57 -19.02
N LEU A 459 10.84 -32.82 -19.87
CA LEU A 459 12.28 -33.02 -20.10
C LEU A 459 13.08 -32.88 -18.80
N THR A 460 12.74 -31.90 -17.97
CA THR A 460 13.41 -31.69 -16.67
C THR A 460 13.20 -32.87 -15.73
N ILE A 461 11.99 -33.46 -15.68
CA ILE A 461 11.69 -34.66 -14.87
C ILE A 461 12.50 -35.86 -15.39
N ASP A 462 12.61 -36.03 -16.71
CA ASP A 462 13.43 -37.09 -17.31
C ASP A 462 14.91 -36.95 -16.95
N ASP A 463 15.44 -35.73 -16.95
CA ASP A 463 16.81 -35.43 -16.53
C ASP A 463 17.00 -35.72 -15.03
N ILE A 464 16.07 -35.29 -14.17
CA ILE A 464 16.07 -35.62 -12.73
C ILE A 464 16.15 -37.14 -12.55
N TRP A 465 15.32 -37.90 -13.25
CA TRP A 465 15.32 -39.36 -13.18
C TRP A 465 16.63 -39.99 -13.67
N PHE A 466 17.18 -39.49 -14.78
CA PHE A 466 18.46 -39.94 -15.30
C PHE A 466 19.58 -39.78 -14.27
N HIS A 467 19.73 -38.59 -13.69
CA HIS A 467 20.77 -38.32 -12.70
C HIS A 467 20.55 -39.11 -11.40
N LEU A 468 19.30 -39.20 -10.92
CA LEU A 468 18.97 -39.97 -9.72
C LEU A 468 19.38 -41.45 -9.84
N ARG A 469 19.17 -42.08 -10.99
CA ARG A 469 19.60 -43.47 -11.23
C ARG A 469 21.11 -43.66 -11.19
N LYS A 470 21.90 -42.61 -11.44
CA LYS A 470 23.37 -42.73 -11.49
C LYS A 470 24.01 -42.74 -10.11
N PHE A 471 23.48 -41.98 -9.15
CA PHE A 471 24.05 -41.92 -7.80
C PHE A 471 23.21 -42.64 -6.72
N ALA A 472 21.93 -42.93 -6.98
CA ALA A 472 20.99 -43.44 -5.98
C ALA A 472 20.12 -44.62 -6.44
N SER A 473 20.54 -45.40 -7.45
CA SER A 473 19.77 -46.55 -8.00
C SER A 473 19.38 -47.61 -6.98
N HIS A 474 20.12 -47.74 -5.88
CA HIS A 474 19.90 -48.73 -4.83
C HIS A 474 19.02 -48.19 -3.67
N LEU A 475 18.60 -46.92 -3.72
CA LEU A 475 17.85 -46.27 -2.66
C LEU A 475 16.34 -46.27 -2.95
N ASN A 476 15.54 -46.32 -1.89
CA ASN A 476 14.10 -46.12 -1.99
C ASN A 476 13.76 -44.64 -2.21
N VAL A 477 12.73 -44.40 -3.00
CA VAL A 477 12.22 -43.05 -3.33
C VAL A 477 11.24 -42.56 -2.27
N THR A 478 11.27 -41.27 -1.92
CA THR A 478 10.28 -40.68 -1.02
C THR A 478 8.93 -40.50 -1.73
N PRO A 479 7.79 -40.51 -1.02
CA PRO A 479 6.49 -40.30 -1.66
C PRO A 479 6.42 -39.01 -2.50
N LYS A 480 7.01 -37.90 -2.01
CA LYS A 480 7.05 -36.62 -2.76
C LYS A 480 7.86 -36.73 -4.05
N LEU A 481 9.01 -37.42 -4.02
CA LEU A 481 9.83 -37.62 -5.21
C LEU A 481 9.16 -38.60 -6.19
N HIS A 482 8.44 -39.62 -5.70
CA HIS A 482 7.64 -40.50 -6.56
C HIS A 482 6.52 -39.73 -7.29
N VAL A 483 5.80 -38.85 -6.58
CA VAL A 483 4.79 -37.98 -7.20
C VAL A 483 5.38 -37.05 -8.25
N LEU A 484 6.57 -36.49 -7.97
CA LEU A 484 7.30 -35.67 -8.93
C LEU A 484 7.61 -36.44 -10.22
N LEU A 485 8.15 -37.65 -10.08
CA LEU A 485 8.65 -38.43 -11.22
C LEU A 485 7.54 -39.09 -12.05
N GLU A 486 6.51 -39.64 -11.40
CA GLU A 486 5.55 -40.54 -12.07
C GLU A 486 4.20 -39.86 -12.38
N HIS A 487 3.76 -38.91 -11.55
CA HIS A 487 2.38 -38.40 -11.60
C HIS A 487 2.29 -36.95 -12.08
N THR A 488 3.38 -36.19 -11.98
CA THR A 488 3.35 -34.75 -12.23
C THR A 488 3.06 -34.42 -13.69
N VAL A 489 3.69 -35.10 -14.65
CA VAL A 489 3.48 -34.84 -16.09
C VAL A 489 2.01 -35.05 -16.46
N GLN A 490 1.42 -36.18 -16.08
CA GLN A 490 0.02 -36.47 -16.33
C GLN A 490 -0.91 -35.42 -15.71
N PHE A 491 -0.59 -34.97 -14.49
CA PHE A 491 -1.36 -33.94 -13.81
C PHE A 491 -1.30 -32.60 -14.54
N VAL A 492 -0.11 -32.13 -14.94
CA VAL A 492 0.04 -30.85 -15.63
C VAL A 492 -0.48 -30.88 -17.06
N GLU A 493 -0.44 -32.01 -17.76
CA GLU A 493 -1.07 -32.16 -19.08
C GLU A 493 -2.59 -32.04 -18.96
N LEU A 494 -3.19 -32.60 -17.91
CA LEU A 494 -4.64 -32.58 -17.70
C LEU A 494 -5.15 -31.22 -17.18
N HIS A 495 -4.45 -30.64 -16.21
CA HIS A 495 -4.91 -29.46 -15.46
C HIS A 495 -4.21 -28.16 -15.88
N ARG A 496 -3.15 -28.26 -16.70
CA ARG A 496 -2.32 -27.13 -17.15
C ARG A 496 -1.74 -26.28 -16.02
N THR A 497 -1.63 -26.85 -14.82
CA THR A 497 -1.09 -26.17 -13.63
C THR A 497 -0.57 -27.19 -12.63
N LEU A 498 0.31 -26.74 -11.74
CA LEU A 498 0.76 -27.50 -10.56
C LEU A 498 0.63 -26.66 -9.29
N ALA A 499 1.06 -25.39 -9.30
CA ALA A 499 1.10 -24.60 -8.08
C ALA A 499 -0.25 -23.96 -7.68
N LEU A 500 -1.28 -24.01 -8.55
CA LEU A 500 -2.63 -23.60 -8.17
C LEU A 500 -3.26 -24.53 -7.11
N THR A 501 -2.75 -25.75 -6.96
CA THR A 501 -3.18 -26.70 -5.90
C THR A 501 -2.32 -26.60 -4.64
N SER A 502 -1.38 -25.66 -4.59
CA SER A 502 -0.43 -25.54 -3.48
C SER A 502 -1.09 -25.16 -2.15
N GLU A 503 -0.50 -25.69 -1.07
CA GLU A 503 -0.81 -25.39 0.34
C GLU A 503 -0.11 -24.10 0.85
N GLN A 504 0.65 -23.39 0.01
CA GLN A 504 1.37 -22.17 0.41
C GLN A 504 0.50 -21.11 1.11
N SER A 505 -0.75 -20.96 0.67
CA SER A 505 -1.67 -19.98 1.27
C SER A 505 -2.03 -20.34 2.71
N ILE A 506 -2.21 -21.64 3.02
CA ILE A 506 -2.62 -22.08 4.36
C ILE A 506 -1.47 -21.93 5.36
N GLU A 507 -0.22 -22.14 4.95
CA GLU A 507 0.95 -21.88 5.82
C GLU A 507 0.97 -20.39 6.28
N SER A 508 0.62 -19.49 5.37
CA SER A 508 0.55 -18.05 5.65
C SER A 508 -0.62 -17.66 6.56
N ILE A 509 -1.68 -18.46 6.64
CA ILE A 509 -2.82 -18.20 7.54
C ILE A 509 -2.40 -18.28 9.00
N HIS A 510 -1.42 -19.14 9.35
CA HIS A 510 -0.93 -19.25 10.73
C HIS A 510 -0.37 -17.94 11.24
N ALA A 511 0.38 -17.22 10.41
CA ALA A 511 0.90 -15.90 10.76
C ALA A 511 -0.24 -14.88 11.00
N ILE A 512 -1.32 -14.96 10.21
CA ILE A 512 -2.52 -14.13 10.42
C ILE A 512 -3.18 -14.49 11.76
N VAL A 513 -3.45 -15.77 12.01
CA VAL A 513 -4.08 -16.24 13.25
C VAL A 513 -3.24 -15.84 14.47
N ASN A 514 -1.92 -15.99 14.42
CA ASN A 514 -1.03 -15.57 15.51
C ASN A 514 -1.10 -14.06 15.77
N ARG A 515 -1.15 -13.23 14.72
CA ARG A 515 -1.37 -11.77 14.88
C ARG A 515 -2.73 -11.46 15.49
N LEU A 516 -3.77 -12.18 15.12
CA LEU A 516 -5.12 -12.00 15.69
C LEU A 516 -5.18 -12.43 17.15
N LYS A 517 -4.52 -13.54 17.53
CA LYS A 517 -4.38 -13.94 18.94
C LYS A 517 -3.72 -12.85 19.78
N MET A 518 -2.67 -12.22 19.25
CA MET A 518 -2.03 -11.09 19.93
C MET A 518 -2.96 -9.87 20.03
N ARG A 519 -3.70 -9.56 18.96
CA ARG A 519 -4.70 -8.47 18.93
C ARG A 519 -5.81 -8.66 19.96
N TYR A 520 -6.26 -9.89 20.18
CA TYR A 520 -7.33 -10.23 21.11
C TYR A 520 -6.83 -10.87 22.41
N ARG A 521 -5.53 -10.74 22.74
CA ARG A 521 -4.92 -11.38 23.92
C ARG A 521 -5.56 -10.96 25.24
N THR A 522 -6.13 -9.76 25.30
CA THR A 522 -6.78 -9.23 26.51
C THR A 522 -8.18 -9.83 26.73
N GLU A 523 -8.76 -10.49 25.73
CA GLU A 523 -10.02 -11.22 25.90
C GLU A 523 -9.74 -12.52 26.66
N ARG A 524 -10.32 -12.63 27.85
CA ARG A 524 -10.09 -13.77 28.76
C ARG A 524 -11.04 -14.93 28.47
N ASP A 525 -12.20 -14.64 27.89
CA ASP A 525 -13.17 -15.64 27.47
C ASP A 525 -12.74 -16.26 26.14
N GLU A 526 -12.37 -17.54 26.17
CA GLU A 526 -11.92 -18.28 24.98
C GLU A 526 -12.97 -18.27 23.86
N LEU A 527 -14.25 -18.42 24.22
CA LEU A 527 -15.34 -18.48 23.25
C LEU A 527 -15.44 -17.15 22.49
N ARG A 528 -15.36 -16.03 23.23
CA ARG A 528 -15.34 -14.69 22.62
C ARG A 528 -14.08 -14.43 21.83
N ARG A 529 -12.93 -14.88 22.33
CA ARG A 529 -11.66 -14.70 21.65
C ARG A 529 -11.63 -15.42 20.30
N VAL A 530 -12.03 -16.69 20.27
CA VAL A 530 -12.17 -17.47 19.02
C VAL A 530 -13.22 -16.84 18.11
N THR A 531 -14.34 -16.34 18.65
CA THR A 531 -15.33 -15.58 17.89
C THR A 531 -14.71 -14.38 17.18
N PHE A 532 -13.92 -13.56 17.87
CA PHE A 532 -13.27 -12.39 17.28
C PHE A 532 -12.20 -12.75 16.24
N ILE A 533 -11.45 -13.84 16.48
CA ILE A 533 -10.46 -14.36 15.53
C ILE A 533 -11.17 -14.82 14.26
N PHE A 534 -12.21 -15.67 14.38
CA PHE A 534 -12.94 -16.22 13.24
C PHE A 534 -13.59 -15.11 12.40
N ARG A 535 -14.26 -14.15 13.05
CA ARG A 535 -14.80 -12.96 12.35
C ARG A 535 -13.72 -12.16 11.63
N SER A 536 -12.55 -12.00 12.24
CA SER A 536 -11.44 -11.27 11.61
C SER A 536 -10.87 -11.98 10.38
N LEU A 537 -10.89 -13.32 10.37
CA LEU A 537 -10.56 -14.07 9.17
C LEU A 537 -11.57 -13.78 8.04
N LEU A 538 -12.87 -13.77 8.34
CA LEU A 538 -13.91 -13.39 7.36
C LEU A 538 -13.75 -11.95 6.85
N PHE A 539 -13.41 -11.00 7.73
CA PHE A 539 -13.12 -9.62 7.32
C PHE A 539 -11.93 -9.55 6.37
N ASN A 540 -10.84 -10.27 6.66
CA ASN A 540 -9.66 -10.29 5.80
C ASN A 540 -9.96 -10.86 4.40
N THR A 541 -10.80 -11.90 4.33
CA THR A 541 -11.27 -12.45 3.06
C THR A 541 -12.09 -11.41 2.28
N HIS A 542 -13.01 -10.72 2.97
CA HIS A 542 -13.88 -9.72 2.36
C HIS A 542 -13.10 -8.51 1.83
N VAL A 543 -12.18 -7.95 2.62
CA VAL A 543 -11.36 -6.79 2.24
C VAL A 543 -10.54 -7.07 0.98
N ASN A 544 -9.90 -8.24 0.90
CA ASN A 544 -9.16 -8.63 -0.30
C ASN A 544 -10.07 -8.93 -1.50
N GLY A 545 -11.36 -9.21 -1.27
CA GLY A 545 -12.35 -9.32 -2.34
C GLY A 545 -12.62 -8.00 -3.06
N THR A 546 -12.46 -6.87 -2.38
CA THR A 546 -12.88 -5.55 -2.86
C THR A 546 -11.76 -4.54 -3.06
N CYS A 547 -10.56 -4.78 -2.54
CA CYS A 547 -9.36 -3.94 -2.72
C CYS A 547 -8.58 -4.17 -4.02
#